data_AF-A0A323U5P7-F1
#
_entry.id   AF-A0A323U5P7-F1
#
_cell.length_a   1.000
_cell.length_b   1.000
_cell.length_c   1.000
_cell.angle_alpha   90.00
_cell.angle_beta   90.00
_cell.angle_gamma   90.00
#
_symmetry.space_group_name_H-M   'P 1'
#
loop_
_entity.id
_entity.type
_entity.pdbx_description
1 polymer ?
#
loop_
_entity_poly.entity_id
_entity_poly.type
_entity_poly.pdbx_seq_one_letter_code
_entity_poly.pdbx_strand_id
1 'polypeptide(L)' 'MRLVQDNLSTHSPASFYAHLPAAQAFALMERWEWNYTPPRASLLNMVEIEPSTLSRQCLQRRIGT' A
#
# COMPACT_ATOMS: atom_id res chain seq x y z
N MET A 1 1.77 -16.62 3.06
CA MET A 1 1.88 -15.35 3.85
C MET A 1 0.71 -14.45 3.46
N ARG A 2 0.27 -13.54 4.34
CA ARG A 2 -0.78 -12.55 4.01
C ARG A 2 -0.13 -11.24 3.59
N LEU A 3 -0.50 -10.73 2.43
CA LEU A 3 -0.10 -9.40 1.95
C LEU A 3 -1.30 -8.47 2.12
N VAL A 4 -1.09 -7.39 2.89
CA VAL A 4 -2.09 -6.33 3.08
C VAL A 4 -1.61 -5.09 2.34
N GLN A 5 -2.41 -4.56 1.41
CA GLN A 5 -2.11 -3.35 0.66
C GLN A 5 -3.34 -2.45 0.55
N ASP A 6 -3.13 -1.19 0.14
CA ASP A 6 -4.24 -0.31 -0.17
C ASP A 6 -5.05 -0.84 -1.38
N ASN A 7 -6.26 -0.30 -1.57
CA ASN A 7 -7.13 -0.66 -2.68
C ASN A 7 -7.05 0.38 -3.82
N LEU A 8 -5.83 0.61 -4.30
CA LEU A 8 -5.59 1.39 -5.51
C LEU A 8 -5.60 0.47 -6.74
N SER A 9 -6.08 0.98 -7.88
CA SER A 9 -6.22 0.18 -9.13
C SER A 9 -4.89 -0.42 -9.63
N THR A 10 -3.75 0.17 -9.27
CA THR A 10 -2.41 -0.34 -9.60
C THR A 10 -1.93 -1.43 -8.65
N HIS A 11 -2.52 -1.56 -7.46
CA HIS A 11 -2.17 -2.57 -6.48
C HIS A 11 -3.02 -3.82 -6.70
N SER A 12 -2.65 -4.56 -7.74
CA SER A 12 -3.26 -5.84 -8.07
C SER A 12 -2.19 -6.85 -8.45
N PRO A 13 -2.47 -8.17 -8.40
CA PRO A 13 -1.48 -9.18 -8.78
C PRO A 13 -1.10 -9.10 -10.26
N ALA A 14 -1.96 -8.50 -11.09
CA ALA A 14 -1.69 -8.23 -12.50
C ALA A 14 -0.49 -7.30 -12.70
N SER A 15 -0.14 -6.46 -11.72
CA SER A 15 1.08 -5.63 -11.75
C SER A 15 2.35 -6.46 -11.93
N PHE A 16 2.39 -7.69 -11.41
CA PHE A 16 3.52 -8.59 -11.63
C PHE A 16 3.68 -8.97 -13.10
N TYR A 17 2.60 -9.20 -13.83
CA TYR A 17 2.67 -9.49 -15.25
C TYR A 17 3.09 -8.27 -16.09
N ALA A 18 2.89 -7.06 -15.58
CA ALA A 18 3.36 -5.85 -16.25
C ALA A 18 4.89 -5.67 -16.16
N HIS A 19 5.55 -6.29 -15.17
CA HIS A 19 6.96 -6.02 -14.86
C HIS A 19 7.86 -7.26 -14.81
N LEU A 20 7.29 -8.47 -14.77
CA LEU A 20 8.04 -9.71 -14.64
C LEU A 20 7.68 -10.72 -15.75
N PRO A 21 8.61 -11.63 -16.09
CA PRO A 21 8.29 -12.76 -16.94
C PRO A 21 7.12 -13.58 -16.36
N ALA A 22 6.23 -14.07 -17.24
CA ALA A 22 4.97 -14.70 -16.83
C ALA A 22 5.11 -15.82 -15.80
N ALA A 23 6.14 -16.67 -15.93
CA ALA A 23 6.40 -17.75 -14.98
C ALA A 23 6.75 -17.24 -13.57
N GLN A 24 7.51 -16.14 -13.48
CA GLN A 24 7.87 -15.52 -12.21
C GLN A 24 6.67 -14.77 -11.61
N ALA A 25 5.90 -14.06 -12.44
CA ALA A 25 4.69 -13.37 -12.02
C ALA A 25 3.67 -14.34 -11.41
N PHE A 26 3.40 -15.47 -12.08
CA PHE A 26 2.52 -16.52 -11.58
C PHE A 26 3.03 -17.11 -10.25
N ALA A 27 4.31 -17.48 -10.20
CA ALA A 27 4.91 -18.05 -9.00
C ALA A 27 4.93 -17.08 -7.80
N LEU A 28 4.89 -15.76 -8.04
CA LEU A 28 4.78 -14.76 -6.98
C LEU A 28 3.32 -14.54 -6.58
N MET A 29 2.40 -14.44 -7.54
CA MET A 29 0.96 -14.29 -7.28
C MET A 29 0.43 -15.38 -6.34
N GLU A 30 0.83 -16.63 -6.57
CA GLU A 30 0.40 -17.80 -5.80
C GLU A 30 0.99 -17.88 -4.38
N ARG A 31 2.01 -17.09 -4.04
CA ARG A 31 2.65 -17.13 -2.71
C ARG A 31 1.86 -16.39 -1.63
N TRP A 32 0.98 -15.48 -2.03
CA TRP A 32 0.36 -14.52 -1.13
C TRP A 32 -1.16 -14.70 -1.07
N GLU A 33 -1.69 -14.59 0.14
CA GLU A 33 -3.10 -14.30 0.33
C GLU A 33 -3.28 -12.78 0.30
N TRP A 34 -3.99 -12.29 -0.71
CA TRP A 34 -4.16 -10.88 -1.00
C TRP A 34 -5.30 -10.28 -0.18
N ASN A 35 -5.00 -9.23 0.57
CA ASN A 35 -5.98 -8.52 1.40
C ASN A 35 -5.88 -7.03 1.09
N TYR A 36 -7.01 -6.42 0.72
CA TYR A 36 -7.07 -5.00 0.39
C TYR A 36 -7.83 -4.23 1.46
N THR A 37 -7.38 -3.00 1.74
CA THR A 37 -8.13 -2.10 2.63
C THR A 37 -9.50 -1.78 2.03
N PRO A 38 -10.58 -1.69 2.82
CA PRO A 38 -11.89 -1.28 2.31
C PRO A 38 -11.83 0.10 1.65
N PRO A 39 -12.63 0.35 0.60
CA PRO A 39 -12.67 1.66 -0.03
C PRO A 39 -13.12 2.73 0.98
N ARG A 40 -12.46 3.89 0.96
CA ARG A 40 -12.70 5.02 1.88
C ARG A 40 -12.43 4.70 3.36
N ALA A 41 -11.52 3.77 3.66
CA ALA A 41 -11.10 3.44 5.02
C ALA A 41 -9.64 3.87 5.29
N SER A 42 -9.35 5.17 5.10
CA SER A 42 -8.03 5.77 5.30
C SER A 42 -7.40 5.43 6.66
N LEU A 43 -8.22 5.39 7.71
CA LEU A 43 -7.79 5.04 9.08
C LEU A 43 -7.32 3.59 9.25
N LEU A 44 -7.67 2.70 8.32
CA LEU A 44 -7.23 1.30 8.30
C LEU A 44 -6.07 1.06 7.32
N ASN A 45 -5.68 2.08 6.56
CA ASN A 45 -4.54 2.01 5.64
C ASN A 45 -3.26 2.37 6.40
N MET A 46 -2.37 1.39 6.58
CA MET A 46 -1.10 1.58 7.28
C MET A 46 -0.27 2.72 6.68
N VAL A 47 -0.30 2.87 5.35
CA VAL A 47 0.44 3.92 4.63
C VAL A 47 -0.11 5.32 4.94
N GLU A 48 -1.38 5.48 5.31
CA GLU A 48 -1.99 6.79 5.57
C GLU A 48 -1.86 7.25 7.04
N ILE A 49 -1.58 6.33 7.96
CA ILE A 49 -1.33 6.63 9.38
C ILE A 49 0.02 7.35 9.57
N GLU A 50 1.05 6.96 8.81
CA GLU A 50 2.39 7.56 8.91
C GLU A 50 2.42 9.05 8.49
N PRO A 51 1.84 9.47 7.34
CA PRO A 51 1.72 10.88 6.97
C PRO A 51 0.97 11.73 8.00
N SER A 52 -0.06 11.16 8.64
CA SER A 52 -0.81 11.86 9.69
C SER A 52 0.07 12.13 10.92
N THR A 53 0.93 11.17 11.27
CA THR A 53 1.90 11.31 12.36
C THR A 53 2.99 12.31 12.01
N LEU A 54 3.57 12.20 10.81
CA LEU A 54 4.57 13.15 10.30
C LEU A 54 4.02 14.58 10.22
N SER A 55 2.79 14.77 9.76
CA SER A 55 2.16 16.08 9.70
C SER A 55 2.02 16.71 11.10
N ARG A 56 1.63 15.92 12.11
CA ARG A 56 1.59 16.39 13.50
C ARG A 56 2.99 16.74 14.01
N GLN A 57 3.98 15.90 13.77
CA GLN A 57 5.35 16.16 14.26
C GLN A 57 6.01 17.36 13.56
N CYS A 58 5.81 17.50 12.25
CA CYS A 58 6.54 18.46 11.42
C CYS A 58 5.79 19.78 11.22
N LEU A 59 4.46 19.75 11.15
CA LEU A 59 3.61 20.90 10.80
C LEU A 59 2.79 21.42 11.97
N GLN A 60 2.62 20.67 13.06
CA GLN A 60 1.99 21.17 14.30
C GLN A 60 2.98 21.96 15.17
N ARG A 61 3.85 22.73 14.53
CA ARG A 61 4.81 23.63 15.17
C ARG A 61 4.96 24.89 14.33
N ARG A 62 5.34 26.01 14.96
CA ARG A 62 5.64 27.25 14.23
C ARG A 62 6.95 27.04 13.46
N ILE A 63 6.88 27.04 12.13
CA ILE A 63 8.07 27.00 11.28
C ILE A 63 8.57 28.45 11.17
N GLY A 64 9.75 28.73 11.74
CA GLY A 64 10.40 30.04 11.65
C GLY A 64 10.88 30.31 10.23
N THR A 65 10.82 31.58 9.81
CA THR A 65 11.41 32.10 8.57
C THR A 65 12.92 32.21 8.68
#